data_AF-A0A7S1GDG2-F1
#
_entry.id   AF-A0A7S1GDG2-F1
#
_cell.length_a   1.000
_cell.length_b   1.000
_cell.length_c   1.000
_cell.angle_alpha   90.00
_cell.angle_beta   90.00
_cell.angle_gamma   90.00
#
_symmetry.space_group_name_H-M   'P 1'
#
loop_
_entity.id
_entity.type
_entity.pdbx_description
1 polymer ?
#
loop_
_entity_poly.entity_id
_entity_poly.type
_entity_poly.pdbx_seq_one_letter_code
_entity_poly.pdbx_strand_id
1 'polypeptide(L)'
;MFDAMSEQGWLYDSTIREHPFWGDGTASWGSLLSEGVYNKVWPYTLDHGLGQLCDQDIGGDTCADPDWIHPGVWEVPLWSLDHENGENRGLMDVTTVSVLQENFNFRYHGNRAPFGVYLHATRTNEANLKTFLDWAAAHEDVYFVTNRQLIEWMRHPLDIDQMRATGPNAALRRAQEAGGGAYGSGGGAGEAGG
;
A
#
# COMPACT_ATOMS: atom_id res chain seq x y z
N MET A 1 12.46 -12.89 7.08
CA MET A 1 11.80 -12.63 5.77
C MET A 1 12.45 -11.43 5.12
N PHE A 2 12.43 -10.29 5.81
CA PHE A 2 12.98 -9.05 5.29
C PHE A 2 14.51 -9.09 5.01
N ASP A 3 15.29 -9.87 5.77
CA ASP A 3 16.68 -10.19 5.41
C ASP A 3 16.79 -10.71 3.97
N ALA A 4 16.06 -11.77 3.65
CA ALA A 4 16.08 -12.38 2.33
C ALA A 4 15.61 -11.41 1.24
N MET A 5 14.60 -10.60 1.53
CA MET A 5 14.13 -9.57 0.59
C MET A 5 15.21 -8.52 0.31
N SER A 6 15.87 -8.03 1.36
CA SER A 6 16.95 -7.05 1.28
C SER A 6 18.15 -7.61 0.50
N GLU A 7 18.59 -8.83 0.84
CA GLU A 7 19.70 -9.51 0.16
C GLU A 7 19.42 -9.77 -1.33
N GLN A 8 18.16 -10.03 -1.70
CA GLN A 8 17.75 -10.25 -3.09
C GLN A 8 17.36 -8.94 -3.82
N GLY A 9 17.52 -7.78 -3.18
CA GLY A 9 17.25 -6.48 -3.79
C GLY A 9 15.78 -6.21 -4.11
N TRP A 10 14.86 -6.77 -3.31
CA TRP A 10 13.43 -6.49 -3.44
C TRP A 10 13.17 -5.03 -3.07
N LEU A 11 12.25 -4.39 -3.82
CA LEU A 11 11.91 -3.00 -3.56
C LEU A 11 11.03 -2.84 -2.31
N TYR A 12 10.03 -3.72 -2.15
CA TYR A 12 9.01 -3.55 -1.13
C TYR A 12 8.42 -4.86 -0.64
N ASP A 13 7.84 -4.79 0.56
CA ASP A 13 6.87 -5.74 1.11
C ASP A 13 5.48 -5.10 1.20
N SER A 14 4.44 -5.95 1.25
CA SER A 14 3.07 -5.52 1.51
C SER A 14 2.30 -6.63 2.23
N THR A 15 2.86 -7.09 3.35
CA THR A 15 2.28 -8.16 4.17
C THR A 15 1.91 -7.73 5.57
N ILE A 16 2.45 -6.61 6.06
CA ILE A 16 2.21 -6.16 7.43
C ILE A 16 0.88 -5.42 7.50
N ARG A 17 0.01 -5.85 8.41
CA ARG A 17 -1.32 -5.28 8.61
C ARG A 17 -1.25 -3.90 9.24
N GLU A 18 -2.21 -3.06 8.87
CA GLU A 18 -2.29 -1.69 9.35
C GLU A 18 -3.71 -1.35 9.75
N HIS A 19 -3.94 -1.33 11.07
CA HIS A 19 -5.18 -0.87 11.68
C HIS A 19 -4.96 0.47 12.39
N PRO A 20 -5.94 1.37 12.42
CA PRO A 20 -5.78 2.64 13.12
C PRO A 20 -5.87 2.45 14.64
N PHE A 21 -5.11 3.25 15.39
CA PHE A 21 -5.24 3.33 16.83
C PHE A 21 -6.34 4.35 17.21
N TRP A 22 -7.27 3.92 18.07
CA TRP A 22 -8.45 4.72 18.46
C TRP A 22 -8.35 5.36 19.85
N GLY A 23 -7.23 5.21 20.56
CA GLY A 23 -7.00 5.86 21.87
C GLY A 23 -7.81 5.31 23.05
N ASP A 24 -8.85 4.51 22.79
CA ASP A 24 -9.72 3.88 23.78
C ASP A 24 -9.33 2.42 24.10
N GLY A 25 -8.22 1.94 23.50
CA GLY A 25 -7.73 0.58 23.66
C GLY A 25 -8.50 -0.49 22.88
N THR A 26 -9.42 -0.11 21.99
CA THR A 26 -10.23 -1.08 21.21
C THR A 26 -9.48 -1.71 20.04
N ALA A 27 -8.39 -1.09 19.57
CA ALA A 27 -7.54 -1.68 18.54
C ALA A 27 -6.40 -2.51 19.16
N SER A 28 -6.63 -3.80 19.40
CA SER A 28 -5.56 -4.72 19.81
C SER A 28 -4.53 -5.02 18.69
N TRP A 29 -4.76 -4.48 17.48
CA TRP A 29 -3.98 -4.70 16.25
C TRP A 29 -3.55 -3.37 15.61
N GLY A 30 -3.73 -2.25 16.32
CA GLY A 30 -3.52 -0.90 15.80
C GLY A 30 -2.04 -0.55 15.64
N SER A 31 -1.72 0.23 14.62
CA SER A 31 -0.42 0.89 14.46
C SER A 31 -0.40 2.20 15.25
N LEU A 32 0.75 2.56 15.80
CA LEU A 32 0.96 3.90 16.37
C LEU A 32 1.05 4.99 15.29
N LEU A 33 1.07 4.61 14.01
CA LEU A 33 1.26 5.53 12.89
C LEU A 33 -0.05 6.00 12.25
N SER A 34 -1.14 5.23 12.40
CA SER A 34 -2.46 5.61 11.91
C SER A 34 -3.35 6.09 13.06
N GLU A 35 -3.82 7.33 12.96
CA GLU A 35 -4.69 7.98 13.94
C GLU A 35 -6.12 8.05 13.40
N GLY A 36 -6.91 7.02 13.69
CA GLY A 36 -8.29 6.90 13.20
C GLY A 36 -8.44 6.65 11.69
N VAL A 37 -9.67 6.72 11.18
CA VAL A 37 -9.99 6.41 9.77
C VAL A 37 -9.48 7.44 8.77
N TYR A 38 -9.38 8.71 9.17
CA TYR A 38 -9.00 9.82 8.29
C TYR A 38 -7.48 10.03 8.19
N ASN A 39 -6.69 9.53 9.12
CA ASN A 39 -5.23 9.70 9.12
C ASN A 39 -4.55 8.33 9.19
N LYS A 40 -4.20 7.79 8.03
CA LYS A 40 -3.60 6.46 7.90
C LYS A 40 -2.14 6.57 7.47
N VAL A 41 -1.27 5.71 7.97
CA VAL A 41 0.16 5.78 7.63
C VAL A 41 0.36 5.59 6.12
N TRP A 42 1.26 6.40 5.55
CA TRP A 42 1.76 6.24 4.19
C TRP A 42 2.82 5.13 4.13
N PRO A 43 3.11 4.54 2.96
CA PRO A 43 4.27 3.66 2.83
C PRO A 43 5.55 4.33 3.35
N TYR A 44 6.45 3.54 3.93
CA TYR A 44 7.69 4.02 4.51
C TYR A 44 8.81 3.03 4.27
N THR A 45 10.06 3.47 4.45
CA THR A 45 11.22 2.57 4.37
C THR A 45 11.50 1.94 5.73
N LEU A 46 12.01 0.71 5.70
CA LEU A 46 12.49 0.01 6.90
C LEU A 46 13.89 0.48 7.35
N ASP A 47 14.30 1.71 6.98
CA ASP A 47 15.57 2.31 7.38
C ASP A 47 15.69 2.45 8.92
N HIS A 48 14.54 2.51 9.60
CA HIS A 48 14.43 2.65 11.05
C HIS A 48 13.61 1.52 11.69
N GLY A 49 13.43 0.40 10.99
CA GLY A 49 12.61 -0.72 11.43
C GLY A 49 11.12 -0.55 11.10
N LEU A 50 10.33 -1.52 11.55
CA LEU A 50 8.89 -1.53 11.34
C LEU A 50 8.21 -0.61 12.35
N GLY A 51 7.36 0.31 11.87
CA GLY A 51 6.63 1.21 12.76
C GLY A 51 5.20 0.74 13.08
N GLN A 52 4.69 -0.25 12.35
CA GLN A 52 3.46 -0.98 12.67
C GLN A 52 3.64 -1.88 13.89
N LEU A 53 2.61 -1.98 14.74
CA LEU A 53 2.55 -3.07 15.72
C LEU A 53 2.25 -4.37 14.97
N CYS A 54 3.19 -5.30 14.98
CA CYS A 54 3.10 -6.57 14.27
C CYS A 54 3.15 -7.78 15.22
N ASP A 55 3.10 -7.57 16.54
CA ASP A 55 3.34 -8.63 17.54
C ASP A 55 2.45 -9.86 17.33
N GLN A 56 1.23 -9.62 16.88
CA GLN A 56 0.26 -10.66 16.60
C GLN A 56 0.37 -11.26 15.18
N ASP A 57 1.08 -10.61 14.25
CA ASP A 57 1.43 -11.15 12.94
C ASP A 57 2.61 -12.12 13.02
N ILE A 58 3.58 -11.81 13.88
CA ILE A 58 4.85 -12.53 13.97
C ILE A 58 4.94 -13.47 15.18
N GLY A 59 3.94 -13.43 16.08
CA GLY A 59 3.84 -14.33 17.23
C GLY A 59 4.84 -14.04 18.35
N GLY A 60 5.27 -12.78 18.52
CA GLY A 60 6.26 -12.36 19.52
C GLY A 60 6.27 -10.85 19.75
N ASP A 61 6.99 -10.38 20.78
CA ASP A 61 6.87 -9.01 21.33
C ASP A 61 7.73 -7.93 20.64
N THR A 62 8.33 -8.16 19.46
CA THR A 62 9.40 -7.26 18.98
C THR A 62 9.41 -7.01 17.47
N CYS A 63 8.44 -6.23 16.99
CA CYS A 63 8.57 -5.50 15.72
C CYS A 63 9.56 -4.32 15.82
N ALA A 64 9.88 -3.93 17.05
CA ALA A 64 10.88 -2.92 17.41
C ALA A 64 12.30 -3.50 17.56
N ASP A 65 12.52 -4.77 17.19
CA ASP A 65 13.86 -5.37 17.19
C ASP A 65 14.74 -4.73 16.08
N PRO A 66 16.02 -4.42 16.34
CA PRO A 66 16.98 -4.11 15.28
C PRO A 66 16.97 -5.06 14.08
N ASP A 67 16.54 -6.31 14.28
CA ASP A 67 16.37 -7.31 13.23
C ASP A 67 15.33 -6.95 12.15
N TRP A 68 14.52 -5.89 12.33
CA TRP A 68 13.58 -5.38 11.30
C TRP A 68 14.12 -4.18 10.52
N ILE A 69 15.38 -3.78 10.75
CA ILE A 69 16.01 -2.66 10.03
C ILE A 69 16.58 -3.16 8.70
N HIS A 70 15.94 -2.78 7.59
CA HIS A 70 16.36 -3.15 6.24
C HIS A 70 16.37 -1.92 5.33
N PRO A 71 17.50 -1.18 5.31
CA PRO A 71 17.54 0.07 4.60
C PRO A 71 17.21 -0.05 3.11
N GLY A 72 16.39 0.88 2.62
CA GLY A 72 15.93 0.93 1.23
C GLY A 72 14.79 -0.04 0.86
N VAL A 73 14.41 -0.98 1.73
CA VAL A 73 13.20 -1.80 1.55
C VAL A 73 11.99 -0.98 2.00
N TRP A 74 10.97 -0.91 1.16
CA TRP A 74 9.72 -0.24 1.47
C TRP A 74 8.71 -1.19 2.12
N GLU A 75 8.00 -0.72 3.13
CA GLU A 75 6.75 -1.32 3.58
C GLU A 75 5.58 -0.57 2.93
N VAL A 76 4.72 -1.30 2.22
CA VAL A 76 3.43 -0.82 1.75
C VAL A 76 2.36 -1.45 2.64
N PRO A 77 1.87 -0.72 3.67
CA PRO A 77 0.99 -1.30 4.67
C PRO A 77 -0.23 -1.98 4.07
N LEU A 78 -0.63 -3.12 4.62
CA LEU A 78 -1.91 -3.76 4.32
C LEU A 78 -3.01 -3.10 5.15
N TRP A 79 -3.56 -1.99 4.64
CA TRP A 79 -4.53 -1.19 5.39
C TRP A 79 -5.87 -1.91 5.59
N SER A 80 -6.39 -1.84 6.82
CA SER A 80 -7.76 -2.25 7.11
C SER A 80 -8.80 -1.30 6.58
N LEU A 81 -9.97 -1.88 6.27
CA LEU A 81 -11.22 -1.17 6.19
C LEU A 81 -11.88 -1.18 7.56
N ASP A 82 -12.36 -0.03 8.00
CA ASP A 82 -12.94 0.17 9.33
C ASP A 82 -14.19 1.04 9.23
N HIS A 83 -15.00 1.02 10.27
CA HIS A 83 -16.05 2.01 10.47
C HIS A 83 -15.51 3.13 11.38
N GLU A 84 -16.15 4.30 11.37
CA GLU A 84 -15.70 5.47 12.14
C GLU A 84 -15.69 5.22 13.66
N ASN A 85 -16.54 4.31 14.14
CA ASN A 85 -16.57 3.87 15.55
C ASN A 85 -15.44 2.90 15.94
N GLY A 86 -14.51 2.61 15.01
CA GLY A 86 -13.40 1.68 15.22
C GLY A 86 -13.69 0.21 14.96
N GLU A 87 -14.90 -0.16 14.53
CA GLU A 87 -15.22 -1.53 14.13
C GLU A 87 -14.45 -1.91 12.85
N ASN A 88 -13.65 -2.98 12.92
CA ASN A 88 -12.93 -3.50 11.76
C ASN A 88 -13.89 -4.20 10.78
N ARG A 89 -13.77 -3.88 9.49
CA ARG A 89 -14.60 -4.41 8.39
C ARG A 89 -13.87 -5.39 7.48
N GLY A 90 -12.63 -5.74 7.84
CA GLY A 90 -11.77 -6.64 7.10
C GLY A 90 -10.57 -5.95 6.45
N LEU A 91 -9.61 -6.78 6.03
CA LEU A 91 -8.38 -6.35 5.35
C LEU A 91 -8.42 -6.72 3.87
N MET A 92 -8.95 -7.90 3.55
CA MET A 92 -8.96 -8.44 2.20
C MET A 92 -10.33 -9.04 1.88
N ASP A 93 -10.60 -9.26 0.58
CA ASP A 93 -11.81 -9.89 0.05
C ASP A 93 -13.12 -9.11 0.34
N VAL A 94 -13.00 -7.86 0.78
CA VAL A 94 -14.16 -6.98 1.02
C VAL A 94 -14.61 -6.37 -0.31
N THR A 95 -15.79 -6.76 -0.76
CA THR A 95 -16.41 -6.28 -2.01
C THR A 95 -17.80 -5.70 -1.79
N THR A 96 -18.13 -5.29 -0.57
CA THR A 96 -19.36 -4.55 -0.29
C THR A 96 -19.17 -3.10 -0.73
N VAL A 97 -19.92 -2.66 -1.75
CA VAL A 97 -19.75 -1.33 -2.38
C VAL A 97 -19.78 -0.20 -1.35
N SER A 98 -20.74 -0.22 -0.41
CA SER A 98 -20.86 0.84 0.61
C SER A 98 -19.66 0.90 1.55
N VAL A 99 -19.07 -0.24 1.92
CA VAL A 99 -17.88 -0.29 2.79
C VAL A 99 -16.66 0.26 2.07
N LEU A 100 -16.50 -0.10 0.79
CA LEU A 100 -15.43 0.41 -0.05
C LEU A 100 -15.55 1.94 -0.25
N GLN A 101 -16.75 2.44 -0.56
CA GLN A 101 -17.00 3.87 -0.71
C GLN A 101 -16.78 4.65 0.59
N GLU A 102 -17.27 4.14 1.72
CA GLU A 102 -17.06 4.74 3.04
C GLU A 102 -15.57 4.88 3.36
N ASN A 103 -14.80 3.80 3.24
CA ASN A 103 -13.37 3.83 3.55
C ASN A 103 -12.55 4.61 2.53
N PHE A 104 -12.94 4.57 1.25
CA PHE A 104 -12.38 5.46 0.24
C PHE A 104 -12.59 6.92 0.63
N ASN A 105 -13.79 7.30 1.08
CA ASN A 105 -14.08 8.69 1.50
C ASN A 105 -13.26 9.10 2.72
N PHE A 106 -13.00 8.20 3.66
CA PHE A 106 -12.08 8.49 4.77
C PHE A 106 -10.68 8.84 4.28
N ARG A 107 -10.15 8.12 3.27
CA ARG A 107 -8.85 8.47 2.64
C ARG A 107 -8.93 9.76 1.84
N TYR A 108 -9.97 9.91 1.04
CA TYR A 108 -10.15 11.02 0.11
C TYR A 108 -10.36 12.36 0.81
N HIS A 109 -11.02 12.38 1.97
CA HIS A 109 -11.22 13.58 2.80
C HIS A 109 -10.25 13.69 3.98
N GLY A 110 -9.36 12.71 4.14
CA GLY A 110 -8.33 12.67 5.17
C GLY A 110 -6.95 13.05 4.64
N ASN A 111 -5.93 12.36 5.11
CA ASN A 111 -4.53 12.60 4.76
C ASN A 111 -4.11 12.05 3.37
N ARG A 112 -5.07 11.60 2.56
CA ARG A 112 -4.87 11.06 1.20
C ARG A 112 -3.93 9.85 1.10
N ALA A 113 -3.64 9.16 2.21
CA ALA A 113 -2.89 7.92 2.18
C ALA A 113 -3.53 6.89 1.22
N PRO A 114 -2.73 6.02 0.56
CA PRO A 114 -3.22 5.14 -0.49
C PRO A 114 -4.39 4.27 -0.01
N PHE A 115 -5.38 4.08 -0.88
CA PHE A 115 -6.51 3.19 -0.60
C PHE A 115 -6.25 1.81 -1.23
N GLY A 116 -5.92 0.83 -0.39
CA GLY A 116 -5.67 -0.55 -0.81
C GLY A 116 -6.95 -1.34 -1.03
N VAL A 117 -7.01 -2.09 -2.14
CA VAL A 117 -8.07 -3.08 -2.42
C VAL A 117 -7.41 -4.44 -2.62
N TYR A 118 -7.44 -5.26 -1.58
CA TYR A 118 -6.73 -6.55 -1.53
C TYR A 118 -7.71 -7.71 -1.71
N LEU A 119 -7.47 -8.56 -2.70
CA LEU A 119 -8.48 -9.50 -3.18
C LEU A 119 -7.87 -10.84 -3.60
N HIS A 120 -8.61 -11.91 -3.31
CA HIS A 120 -8.49 -13.20 -3.96
C HIS A 120 -9.60 -13.33 -5.02
N ALA A 121 -9.23 -13.73 -6.24
CA ALA A 121 -10.17 -13.86 -7.35
C ALA A 121 -11.37 -14.77 -7.01
N THR A 122 -11.16 -15.83 -6.23
CA THR A 122 -12.22 -16.79 -5.85
C THR A 122 -13.17 -16.28 -4.77
N ARG A 123 -12.86 -15.16 -4.12
CA ARG A 123 -13.65 -14.57 -3.02
C ARG A 123 -14.25 -13.21 -3.39
N THR A 124 -13.93 -12.72 -4.59
CA THR A 124 -14.31 -11.39 -5.07
C THR A 124 -15.69 -11.42 -5.73
N ASN A 125 -16.59 -10.55 -5.29
CA ASN A 125 -17.77 -10.21 -6.07
C ASN A 125 -17.40 -9.20 -7.16
N GLU A 126 -17.18 -9.68 -8.38
CA GLU A 126 -16.73 -8.87 -9.52
C GLU A 126 -17.70 -7.73 -9.87
N ALA A 127 -19.01 -7.98 -9.80
CA ALA A 127 -20.01 -6.97 -10.13
C ALA A 127 -19.97 -5.78 -9.15
N ASN A 128 -19.81 -6.07 -7.86
CA ASN A 128 -19.66 -5.03 -6.85
C ASN A 128 -18.32 -4.31 -6.98
N LEU A 129 -17.23 -5.04 -7.21
CA LEU A 129 -15.92 -4.43 -7.42
C LEU A 129 -15.96 -3.47 -8.60
N LYS A 130 -16.52 -3.89 -9.74
CA LYS A 130 -16.69 -3.03 -10.92
C LYS A 130 -17.48 -1.77 -10.57
N THR A 131 -18.59 -1.90 -9.84
CA THR A 131 -19.41 -0.77 -9.42
C THR A 131 -18.60 0.24 -8.60
N PHE A 132 -17.78 -0.24 -7.66
CA PHE A 132 -16.90 0.62 -6.88
C PHE A 132 -15.82 1.29 -7.74
N LEU A 133 -15.16 0.53 -8.62
CA LEU A 133 -14.11 1.05 -9.49
C LEU A 133 -14.63 2.12 -10.46
N ASP A 134 -15.80 1.91 -11.07
CA ASP A 134 -16.44 2.90 -11.95
C ASP A 134 -16.77 4.19 -11.17
N TRP A 135 -17.27 4.05 -9.93
CA TRP A 135 -17.57 5.19 -9.05
C TRP A 135 -16.30 5.96 -8.66
N ALA A 136 -15.24 5.27 -8.22
CA ALA A 136 -13.99 5.89 -7.82
C ALA A 136 -13.28 6.56 -9.01
N ALA A 137 -13.36 5.98 -10.21
CA ALA A 137 -12.80 6.53 -11.44
C ALA A 137 -13.47 7.83 -11.90
N ALA A 138 -14.67 8.16 -11.40
CA ALA A 138 -15.36 9.40 -11.72
C ALA A 138 -14.78 10.63 -11.00
N HIS A 139 -13.92 10.44 -10.00
CA HIS A 139 -13.19 11.52 -9.35
C HIS A 139 -11.98 11.93 -10.19
N GLU A 140 -11.86 13.21 -10.52
CA GLU A 140 -10.82 13.74 -11.43
C GLU A 140 -9.38 13.60 -10.91
N ASP A 141 -9.22 13.36 -9.61
CA ASP A 141 -7.96 13.28 -8.89
C ASP A 141 -7.68 11.91 -8.27
N VAL A 142 -8.26 10.86 -8.84
CA VAL A 142 -8.07 9.45 -8.45
C VAL A 142 -7.36 8.67 -9.55
N TYR A 143 -6.35 7.90 -9.15
CA TYR A 143 -5.56 7.08 -10.06
C TYR A 143 -5.42 5.66 -9.52
N PHE A 144 -5.70 4.68 -10.38
CA PHE A 144 -5.41 3.27 -10.10
C PHE A 144 -3.97 2.98 -10.48
N VAL A 145 -3.18 2.53 -9.50
CA VAL A 145 -1.74 2.35 -9.64
C VAL A 145 -1.30 1.03 -9.03
N THR A 146 -0.15 0.53 -9.49
CA THR A 146 0.58 -0.57 -8.85
C THR A 146 1.40 -0.05 -7.67
N ASN A 147 1.76 -0.92 -6.73
CA ASN A 147 2.66 -0.56 -5.62
C ASN A 147 3.99 0.03 -6.11
N ARG A 148 4.53 -0.44 -7.25
CA ARG A 148 5.73 0.14 -7.85
C ARG A 148 5.53 1.60 -8.28
N GLN A 149 4.42 1.90 -8.95
CA GLN A 149 4.10 3.28 -9.34
C GLN A 149 3.89 4.18 -8.13
N LEU A 150 3.23 3.68 -7.09
CA LEU A 150 3.05 4.39 -5.82
C LEU A 150 4.40 4.76 -5.20
N ILE A 151 5.30 3.79 -5.03
CA ILE A 151 6.63 4.03 -4.45
C ILE A 151 7.44 5.02 -5.29
N GLU A 152 7.45 4.87 -6.62
CA GLU A 152 8.18 5.83 -7.46
C GLU A 152 7.55 7.23 -7.43
N TRP A 153 6.23 7.35 -7.28
CA TRP A 153 5.59 8.64 -7.08
C TRP A 153 6.00 9.24 -5.73
N MET A 154 6.11 8.44 -4.67
CA MET A 154 6.60 8.94 -3.37
C MET A 154 8.05 9.40 -3.41
N ARG A 155 8.92 8.70 -4.17
CA ARG A 155 10.31 9.10 -4.37
C ARG A 155 10.46 10.33 -5.27
N HIS A 156 9.55 10.48 -6.24
CA HIS A 156 9.57 11.52 -7.25
C HIS A 156 8.18 12.13 -7.44
N PRO A 157 7.68 12.91 -6.46
CA PRO A 157 6.29 13.36 -6.44
C PRO A 157 5.92 14.17 -7.67
N LEU A 158 4.72 13.87 -8.16
CA LEU A 158 4.01 14.61 -9.18
C LEU A 158 2.82 15.29 -8.52
N ASP A 159 2.68 16.60 -8.71
CA ASP A 159 1.44 17.28 -8.36
C ASP A 159 0.28 16.81 -9.26
N ILE A 160 -0.93 17.23 -8.90
CA ILE A 160 -2.14 16.77 -9.60
C ILE A 160 -2.17 17.20 -11.07
N ASP A 161 -1.62 18.36 -11.43
CA ASP A 161 -1.62 18.84 -12.81
C ASP A 161 -0.62 18.06 -13.67
N GLN A 162 0.54 17.71 -13.09
CA GLN A 162 1.49 16.79 -13.70
C GLN A 162 0.89 15.39 -13.87
N MET A 163 0.17 14.89 -12.87
CA MET A 163 -0.52 13.60 -12.95
C MET A 163 -1.59 13.59 -14.05
N ARG A 164 -2.39 14.66 -14.19
CA ARG A 164 -3.37 14.83 -15.28
C ARG A 164 -2.70 14.84 -16.65
N ALA A 165 -1.58 15.53 -16.78
CA ALA A 165 -0.88 15.66 -18.05
C ALA A 165 -0.13 14.38 -18.47
N THR A 166 0.42 13.63 -17.52
CA THR A 166 1.44 12.60 -17.82
C THR A 166 1.05 11.19 -17.37
N GLY A 167 0.01 11.06 -16.55
CA GLY A 167 -0.49 9.82 -15.97
C GLY A 167 0.47 9.18 -14.96
N PRO A 168 0.05 8.08 -14.31
CA PRO A 168 0.82 7.43 -13.25
C PRO A 168 2.15 6.81 -13.72
N ASN A 169 2.30 6.53 -15.02
CA ASN A 169 3.55 6.02 -15.59
C ASN A 169 4.69 7.05 -15.61
N ALA A 170 4.42 8.33 -15.37
CA ALA A 170 5.44 9.36 -15.36
C ALA A 170 6.46 9.20 -14.22
N ALA A 171 6.01 8.74 -13.04
CA ALA A 171 6.90 8.46 -11.93
C ALA A 171 7.91 7.34 -12.28
N LEU A 172 7.45 6.29 -12.97
CA LEU A 172 8.32 5.21 -13.45
C LEU A 172 9.39 5.73 -14.44
N ARG A 173 9.00 6.59 -15.38
CA ARG A 173 9.94 7.17 -16.36
C ARG A 173 10.98 8.04 -15.67
N ARG A 174 10.56 8.90 -14.73
CA ARG A 174 11.48 9.72 -13.93
C ARG A 174 12.47 8.86 -13.14
N ALA A 175 12.02 7.76 -12.57
CA ALA A 175 12.89 6.82 -11.85
C ALA A 175 13.92 6.16 -12.78
N GLN A 176 13.52 5.77 -14.00
CA GLN A 176 14.44 5.21 -15.00
C GLN A 176 15.48 6.23 -15.48
N GLU A 177 15.09 7.49 -15.65
CA GLU A 177 15.97 8.59 -16.05
C GLU A 177 16.94 8.99 -14.92
N ALA A 178 16.47 9.02 -13.67
CA ALA A 178 17.29 9.29 -12.50
C ALA A 178 18.27 8.15 -12.17
N GLY A 179 17.89 6.92 -12.50
CA GLY A 179 18.65 5.70 -12.23
C GLY A 179 19.31 5.10 -13.47
N GLY A 180 19.86 5.92 -14.39
CA GLY A 180 20.50 5.52 -15.66
C GLY A 180 21.71 4.57 -15.56
N GLY A 181 21.48 3.39 -14.96
CA GLY A 181 22.43 2.31 -14.73
C GLY A 181 21.81 1.26 -13.79
N ALA A 182 21.25 0.20 -14.39
CA ALA A 182 20.89 -1.07 -13.74
C ALA A 182 19.70 -1.08 -12.76
N TYR A 183 18.49 -1.22 -13.32
CA TYR A 183 17.53 -2.20 -12.78
C TYR A 183 17.20 -3.17 -13.91
N GLY A 184 17.66 -4.41 -13.77
CA GLY A 184 17.79 -5.39 -14.84
C GLY A 184 16.49 -5.70 -15.58
N SER A 185 16.59 -5.70 -16.92
CA SER A 185 15.70 -6.43 -17.80
C SER A 185 15.84 -7.94 -17.55
N GLY A 186 15.09 -8.46 -16.59
CA GLY A 186 14.92 -9.91 -16.42
C GLY A 186 13.86 -10.41 -17.41
N GLY A 187 14.28 -11.19 -18.41
CA GLY A 187 13.37 -12.05 -19.17
C GLY A 187 13.34 -11.86 -20.68
N GLY A 188 14.50 -11.88 -21.37
CA GLY A 188 14.52 -12.24 -22.78
C GLY A 188 14.26 -13.74 -22.92
N ALA A 189 13.05 -14.11 -23.36
CA ALA A 189 12.78 -15.47 -23.81
C ALA A 189 13.59 -15.73 -25.08
N GLY A 190 14.65 -16.54 -24.96
CA GLY A 190 15.39 -17.04 -26.10
C GLY A 190 14.51 -17.99 -26.90
N GLU A 191 14.36 -17.68 -28.19
CA GLU A 191 13.82 -18.57 -29.20
C GLU A 191 14.64 -19.87 -29.23
N ALA A 192 13.99 -21.00 -28.98
CA ALA A 192 14.52 -22.31 -29.32
C ALA A 192 14.08 -22.65 -30.74
N GLY A 193 14.93 -22.32 -31.72
CA GLY A 193 14.94 -22.94 -33.03
C GLY A 193 15.93 -24.11 -33.04
N GLY A 194 15.46 -25.30 -33.42
CA GLY A 194 16.25 -26.53 -33.54
C GLY A 194 15.38 -27.77 -33.53
#